data_AF-A0A2G6GBN7-F1
#
_entry.id   AF-A0A2G6GBN7-F1
#
_cell.length_a   1.000
_cell.length_b   1.000
_cell.length_c   1.000
_cell.angle_alpha   90.00
_cell.angle_beta   90.00
_cell.angle_gamma   90.00
#
_symmetry.space_group_name_H-M   'P 1'
#
loop_
_entity.id
_entity.type
_entity.pdbx_description
1 polymer ?
#
loop_
_entity_poly.entity_id
_entity_poly.type
_entity_poly.pdbx_seq_one_letter_code
_entity_poly.pdbx_strand_id
1 'polypeptide(L)'
;MDIYSILFGIGALYLLVYLLSFFFFRSRLRIPEQKIIDVFLAKVAKIPALIEVMRGEVADEKAFDTITKLHSRSMIYEYDSIYSLLENNKKIHDEFGFLMKLSVQIPSLQKNELFVYIRDFIIKYERNMKKDFSAYNAAVQSWNMFVKIKNFTLIGLLLPGGKKELI
;
A
#
# COMPACT_ATOMS: atom_id res chain seq x y z
N MET A 1 -49.05 -21.85 0.32
CA MET A 1 -47.84 -21.14 0.78
C MET A 1 -48.29 -19.93 1.54
N ASP A 2 -47.97 -19.85 2.82
CA ASP A 2 -48.35 -18.70 3.64
C ASP A 2 -47.52 -17.49 3.24
N ILE A 3 -48.14 -16.31 3.25
CA ILE A 3 -47.50 -15.02 2.91
C ILE A 3 -46.19 -14.82 3.70
N TYR A 4 -46.15 -15.30 4.95
CA TYR A 4 -44.96 -15.29 5.79
C TYR A 4 -43.78 -16.10 5.23
N SER A 5 -44.03 -17.26 4.62
CA SER A 5 -42.99 -18.08 4.00
C SER A 5 -42.40 -17.38 2.77
N ILE A 6 -43.22 -16.68 1.99
CA ILE A 6 -42.79 -15.91 0.82
C ILE A 6 -41.92 -14.72 1.26
N LEU A 7 -42.37 -13.95 2.26
CA LEU A 7 -41.61 -12.82 2.80
C LEU A 7 -40.27 -13.26 3.41
N PHE A 8 -40.26 -14.39 4.13
CA PHE A 8 -39.03 -14.96 4.67
C PHE A 8 -38.05 -15.37 3.56
N GLY A 9 -38.54 -16.02 2.50
CA GLY A 9 -37.72 -16.40 1.34
C GLY A 9 -37.08 -15.21 0.64
N ILE A 10 -37.83 -14.11 0.46
CA ILE A 10 -37.31 -12.86 -0.13
C ILE A 10 -36.24 -12.25 0.76
N GLY A 11 -36.47 -12.19 2.09
CA GLY A 11 -35.49 -11.68 3.04
C GLY A 11 -34.19 -12.48 3.05
N ALA A 12 -34.29 -13.81 3.04
CA ALA A 12 -33.13 -14.70 3.00
C ALA A 12 -32.32 -14.55 1.69
N LEU A 13 -33.01 -14.47 0.56
CA LEU A 13 -32.36 -14.22 -0.74
C LEU A 13 -31.65 -12.87 -0.75
N TYR A 14 -32.28 -11.83 -0.22
CA TYR A 14 -31.71 -10.49 -0.14
C TYR A 14 -30.45 -10.46 0.74
N LEU A 15 -30.46 -11.13 1.90
CA LEU A 15 -29.30 -11.28 2.77
C LEU A 15 -28.15 -12.05 2.09
N LEU A 16 -28.48 -13.13 1.37
CA LEU A 16 -27.50 -13.91 0.61
C LEU A 16 -26.78 -13.04 -0.44
N VAL A 17 -27.55 -12.29 -1.24
CA VAL A 17 -27.01 -11.38 -2.25
C VAL A 17 -26.11 -10.32 -1.62
N TYR A 18 -26.51 -9.78 -0.46
CA TYR A 18 -25.70 -8.85 0.30
C TYR A 18 -24.36 -9.46 0.72
N LEU A 19 -24.37 -10.65 1.35
CA LEU A 19 -23.15 -11.30 1.84
C LEU A 19 -22.19 -11.58 0.69
N LEU A 20 -22.68 -12.13 -0.42
CA LEU A 20 -21.87 -12.37 -1.62
C LEU A 20 -21.23 -11.07 -2.14
N SER A 21 -22.01 -9.99 -2.20
CA SER A 21 -21.52 -8.68 -2.65
C SER A 21 -20.47 -8.11 -1.69
N PHE A 22 -20.71 -8.20 -0.37
CA PHE A 22 -19.79 -7.74 0.66
C PHE A 22 -18.43 -8.43 0.57
N PHE A 23 -18.42 -9.77 0.48
CA PHE A 23 -17.17 -10.53 0.33
C PHE A 23 -16.47 -10.21 -0.99
N PHE A 24 -17.22 -10.06 -2.08
CA PHE A 24 -16.65 -9.72 -3.38
C PHE A 24 -15.94 -8.36 -3.38
N PHE A 25 -16.61 -7.29 -2.91
CA PHE A 25 -16.02 -5.95 -2.86
C PHE A 25 -14.89 -5.87 -1.83
N ARG A 26 -15.00 -6.57 -0.69
CA ARG A 26 -13.94 -6.62 0.32
C ARG A 26 -12.67 -7.27 -0.23
N SER A 27 -12.80 -8.38 -0.95
CA SER A 27 -11.67 -9.06 -1.57
C SER A 27 -11.02 -8.21 -2.67
N ARG A 28 -11.82 -7.52 -3.49
CA ARG A 28 -11.31 -6.59 -4.50
C ARG A 28 -10.53 -5.41 -3.93
N LEU A 29 -10.82 -5.01 -2.68
CA LEU A 29 -10.05 -3.99 -1.99
C LEU A 29 -8.75 -4.54 -1.39
N ARG A 30 -8.80 -5.74 -0.79
CA ARG A 30 -7.64 -6.36 -0.12
C ARG A 30 -6.49 -6.68 -1.06
N ILE A 31 -6.78 -7.11 -2.29
CA ILE A 31 -5.76 -7.49 -3.27
C ILE A 31 -4.80 -6.32 -3.62
N PRO A 32 -5.29 -5.15 -4.08
CA PRO A 32 -4.41 -4.02 -4.36
C PRO A 32 -3.76 -3.46 -3.08
N GLU A 33 -4.46 -3.52 -1.94
CA GLU A 33 -3.92 -3.12 -0.63
C GLU A 33 -2.69 -3.95 -0.24
N GLN A 34 -2.79 -5.28 -0.29
CA GLN A 34 -1.66 -6.16 0.00
C GLN A 34 -0.51 -5.94 -0.98
N LYS A 35 -0.83 -5.77 -2.27
CA LYS A 35 0.20 -5.54 -3.28
C LYS A 35 1.01 -4.26 -3.02
N ILE A 36 0.37 -3.18 -2.58
CA ILE A 36 1.04 -1.94 -2.20
C ILE A 36 1.97 -2.18 -1.01
N ILE A 37 1.50 -2.91 0.01
CA ILE A 37 2.31 -3.27 1.19
C ILE A 37 3.53 -4.10 0.78
N ASP A 38 3.34 -5.14 -0.03
CA ASP A 38 4.43 -6.02 -0.49
C ASP A 38 5.49 -5.23 -1.29
N VAL A 39 5.03 -4.35 -2.19
CA VAL A 39 5.93 -3.50 -2.98
C VAL A 39 6.70 -2.55 -2.07
N PHE A 40 6.04 -1.93 -1.08
CA PHE A 40 6.68 -1.08 -0.07
C PHE A 40 7.77 -1.84 0.72
N LEU A 41 7.45 -3.02 1.24
CA LEU A 41 8.41 -3.85 1.98
C LEU A 41 9.59 -4.27 1.10
N ALA A 42 9.36 -4.58 -0.18
CA ALA A 42 10.43 -4.88 -1.12
C ALA A 42 11.38 -3.69 -1.33
N LYS A 43 10.89 -2.45 -1.29
CA LYS A 43 11.72 -1.24 -1.30
C LYS A 43 12.53 -1.09 -0.02
N VAL A 44 11.90 -1.26 1.14
CA VAL A 44 12.57 -1.18 2.44
C VAL A 44 13.73 -2.20 2.51
N ALA A 45 13.50 -3.42 2.03
CA ALA A 45 14.51 -4.48 2.01
C ALA A 45 15.78 -4.15 1.18
N LYS A 46 15.74 -3.14 0.29
CA LYS A 46 16.92 -2.69 -0.47
C LYS A 46 17.78 -1.67 0.26
N ILE A 47 17.30 -1.09 1.37
CA ILE A 47 18.02 -0.07 2.12
C ILE A 47 19.40 -0.56 2.60
N PRO A 48 19.54 -1.76 3.21
CA PRO A 48 20.85 -2.22 3.67
C PRO A 48 21.88 -2.33 2.55
N ALA A 49 21.47 -2.88 1.40
CA ALA A 49 22.34 -2.99 0.22
C ALA A 49 22.72 -1.61 -0.35
N LEU A 50 21.81 -0.63 -0.31
CA LEU A 50 22.13 0.74 -0.71
C LEU A 50 23.21 1.35 0.18
N ILE A 51 23.03 1.23 1.50
CA ILE A 51 23.98 1.76 2.49
C ILE A 51 25.34 1.12 2.28
N GLU A 52 25.40 -0.21 2.15
CA GLU A 52 26.65 -0.94 1.97
C GLU A 52 27.44 -0.46 0.75
N VAL A 53 26.77 -0.27 -0.38
CA VAL A 53 27.42 0.23 -1.61
C VAL A 53 27.88 1.67 -1.47
N MET A 54 27.08 2.52 -0.82
CA MET A 54 27.43 3.94 -0.65
C MET A 54 28.50 4.18 0.42
N ARG A 55 28.56 3.34 1.45
CA ARG A 55 29.50 3.46 2.58
C ARG A 55 30.97 3.39 2.14
N GLY A 56 31.27 2.67 1.06
CA GLY A 56 32.63 2.62 0.52
C GLY A 56 33.14 3.96 -0.02
N GLU A 57 32.24 4.90 -0.30
CA GLU A 57 32.55 6.15 -1.01
C GLU A 57 32.08 7.41 -0.25
N VAL A 58 31.12 7.25 0.67
CA VAL A 58 30.60 8.34 1.51
C VAL A 58 31.29 8.30 2.86
N ALA A 59 32.07 9.35 3.18
CA ALA A 59 32.86 9.41 4.40
C ALA A 59 32.04 9.67 5.68
N ASP A 60 30.91 10.39 5.59
CA ASP A 60 30.07 10.71 6.75
C ASP A 60 28.95 9.67 6.93
N GLU A 61 29.14 8.73 7.86
CA GLU A 61 28.15 7.72 8.22
C GLU A 61 26.81 8.32 8.69
N LYS A 62 26.82 9.56 9.22
CA LYS A 62 25.58 10.21 9.68
C LYS A 62 24.60 10.45 8.54
N ALA A 63 25.07 10.45 7.29
CA ALA A 63 24.22 10.50 6.10
C ALA A 63 23.23 9.32 6.02
N PHE A 64 23.51 8.20 6.70
CA PHE A 64 22.68 7.00 6.68
C PHE A 64 21.82 6.81 7.94
N ASP A 65 21.98 7.65 8.97
CA ASP A 65 21.30 7.46 10.26
C ASP A 65 19.77 7.46 10.13
N THR A 66 19.22 8.42 9.38
CA THR A 66 17.77 8.56 9.22
C THR A 66 17.18 7.37 8.48
N ILE A 67 17.76 7.00 7.33
CA ILE A 67 17.27 5.89 6.52
C ILE A 67 17.41 4.54 7.25
N THR A 68 18.45 4.37 8.07
CA THR A 68 18.66 3.17 8.90
C THR A 68 17.59 3.05 9.99
N LYS A 69 17.25 4.16 10.66
CA LYS A 69 16.16 4.19 11.65
C LYS A 69 14.81 3.91 11.00
N LEU A 70 14.54 4.49 9.83
CA LEU A 70 13.31 4.25 9.07
C LEU A 70 13.20 2.79 8.62
N HIS A 71 14.28 2.20 8.10
CA HIS A 71 14.34 0.77 7.77
C HIS A 71 13.97 -0.10 8.97
N SER A 72 14.64 0.12 10.10
CA SER A 72 14.42 -0.68 11.31
C SER A 72 12.97 -0.57 11.80
N ARG A 73 12.43 0.65 11.81
CA ARG A 73 11.02 0.88 12.14
C ARG A 73 10.08 0.15 11.18
N SER A 74 10.34 0.22 9.87
CA SER A 74 9.50 -0.42 8.86
C SER A 74 9.57 -1.95 8.85
N MET A 75 10.68 -2.55 9.30
CA MET A 75 10.79 -4.00 9.41
C MET A 75 10.12 -4.57 10.66
N ILE A 76 10.00 -3.77 11.72
CA ILE A 76 9.36 -4.18 12.99
C ILE A 76 7.86 -3.91 12.97
N TYR A 77 7.41 -2.90 12.21
CA TYR A 77 6.02 -2.49 12.18
C TYR A 77 5.16 -3.42 11.32
N GLU A 78 4.04 -3.90 11.87
CA GLU A 78 3.04 -4.66 11.12
C GLU A 78 2.10 -3.70 10.39
N TYR A 79 2.15 -3.70 9.06
CA TYR A 79 1.33 -2.82 8.22
C TYR A 79 -0.03 -3.46 7.93
N ASP A 80 -1.01 -3.21 8.81
CA ASP A 80 -2.38 -3.71 8.65
C ASP A 80 -3.22 -2.95 7.62
N SER A 81 -2.77 -1.75 7.22
CA SER A 81 -3.47 -0.92 6.24
C SER A 81 -2.53 0.00 5.47
N ILE A 82 -2.93 0.40 4.26
CA ILE A 82 -2.12 1.36 3.46
C ILE A 82 -1.93 2.69 4.19
N TYR A 83 -2.93 3.19 4.93
CA TYR A 83 -2.81 4.49 5.60
C TYR A 83 -1.65 4.52 6.61
N SER A 84 -1.37 3.38 7.27
CA SER A 84 -0.24 3.25 8.20
C SER A 84 1.13 3.26 7.52
N LEU A 85 1.21 2.90 6.24
CA LEU A 85 2.46 2.87 5.48
C LEU A 85 2.76 4.18 4.75
N LEU A 86 1.75 4.99 4.40
CA LEU A 86 1.94 6.19 3.58
C LEU A 86 2.95 7.17 4.17
N GLU A 87 2.85 7.43 5.48
CA GLU A 87 3.78 8.34 6.15
C GLU A 87 5.23 7.81 6.11
N ASN A 88 5.41 6.51 6.38
CA ASN A 88 6.72 5.87 6.35
C ASN A 88 7.28 5.83 4.91
N ASN A 89 6.45 5.52 3.92
CA ASN A 89 6.84 5.53 2.52
C ASN A 89 7.30 6.92 2.07
N LYS A 90 6.61 7.99 2.48
CA LYS A 90 7.03 9.36 2.19
C LYS A 90 8.41 9.65 2.76
N LYS A 91 8.62 9.39 4.06
CA LYS A 91 9.91 9.62 4.73
C LYS A 91 11.04 8.83 4.07
N ILE A 92 10.81 7.55 3.79
CA ILE A 92 11.80 6.70 3.12
C ILE A 92 12.08 7.21 1.69
N HIS A 93 11.06 7.64 0.94
CA HIS A 93 11.24 8.22 -0.38
C HIS A 93 12.12 9.49 -0.33
N ASP A 94 11.86 10.38 0.62
CA ASP A 94 12.63 11.62 0.77
C ASP A 94 14.11 11.31 1.08
N GLU A 95 14.38 10.33 1.95
CA GLU A 95 15.75 9.88 2.25
C GLU A 95 16.44 9.20 1.06
N PHE A 96 15.74 8.36 0.29
CA PHE A 96 16.27 7.85 -0.98
C PHE A 96 16.61 9.02 -1.91
N GLY A 97 15.74 10.03 -2.02
CA GLY A 97 15.99 11.21 -2.84
C GLY A 97 17.23 11.99 -2.40
N PHE A 98 17.45 12.14 -1.09
CA PHE A 98 18.67 12.72 -0.54
C PHE A 98 19.92 11.92 -0.93
N LEU A 99 19.93 10.61 -0.72
CA LEU A 99 21.06 9.75 -1.07
C LEU A 99 21.33 9.70 -2.57
N MET A 100 20.29 9.72 -3.41
CA MET A 100 20.46 9.82 -4.86
C MET A 100 21.11 11.15 -5.26
N LYS A 101 20.73 12.28 -4.64
CA LYS A 101 21.39 13.57 -4.89
C LYS A 101 22.86 13.56 -4.46
N LEU A 102 23.16 12.97 -3.30
CA LEU A 102 24.53 12.81 -2.82
C LEU A 102 25.38 12.00 -3.82
N SER A 103 24.82 10.91 -4.34
CA SER A 103 25.51 10.02 -5.27
C SER A 103 25.93 10.69 -6.58
N VAL A 104 25.25 11.76 -7.01
CA VAL A 104 25.59 12.49 -8.26
C VAL A 104 26.98 13.10 -8.18
N GLN A 105 27.43 13.47 -6.98
CA GLN A 105 28.76 14.04 -6.75
C GLN A 105 29.87 12.99 -6.68
N ILE A 106 29.52 11.70 -6.81
CA ILE A 106 30.44 10.58 -6.64
C ILE A 106 30.41 9.73 -7.93
N PRO A 107 31.26 10.05 -8.93
CA PRO A 107 31.23 9.38 -10.24
C PRO A 107 31.49 7.87 -10.19
N SER A 108 32.26 7.39 -9.21
CA SER A 108 32.52 5.96 -8.96
C SER A 108 31.22 5.21 -8.65
N LEU A 109 30.34 5.76 -7.79
CA LEU A 109 29.04 5.17 -7.47
C LEU A 109 28.13 5.07 -8.70
N GLN A 110 28.13 6.07 -9.57
CA GLN A 110 27.30 6.05 -10.79
C GLN A 110 27.69 4.92 -11.76
N LYS A 111 28.91 4.39 -11.65
CA LYS A 111 29.40 3.25 -12.44
C LYS A 111 29.29 1.92 -11.70
N ASN A 112 29.00 1.93 -10.41
CA ASN A 112 28.84 0.71 -9.63
C ASN A 112 27.54 -0.01 -10.03
N GLU A 113 27.65 -1.25 -10.51
CA GLU A 113 26.52 -2.02 -11.04
C GLU A 113 25.42 -2.24 -10.01
N LEU A 114 25.78 -2.50 -8.76
CA LEU A 114 24.82 -2.73 -7.68
C LEU A 114 24.10 -1.43 -7.30
N PHE A 115 24.82 -0.30 -7.27
CA PHE A 115 24.19 1.02 -7.07
C PHE A 115 23.19 1.34 -8.18
N VAL A 116 23.60 1.17 -9.44
CA VAL A 116 22.75 1.41 -10.62
C VAL A 116 21.51 0.51 -10.57
N TYR A 117 21.69 -0.78 -10.25
CA TYR A 117 20.58 -1.71 -10.08
C TYR A 117 19.58 -1.25 -9.01
N ILE A 118 20.07 -0.83 -7.83
CA ILE A 118 19.21 -0.36 -6.74
C ILE A 118 18.47 0.92 -7.16
N ARG A 119 19.17 1.89 -7.75
CA ARG A 119 18.56 3.12 -8.26
C ARG A 119 17.44 2.83 -9.25
N ASP A 120 17.70 1.98 -10.23
CA ASP A 120 16.74 1.64 -11.28
C ASP A 120 15.55 0.85 -10.70
N PHE A 121 15.80 0.00 -9.70
CA PHE A 121 14.75 -0.66 -8.91
C PHE A 121 13.86 0.36 -8.20
N ILE A 122 14.43 1.38 -7.54
CA ILE A 122 13.67 2.43 -6.84
C ILE A 122 12.83 3.24 -7.84
N ILE A 123 13.38 3.59 -9.02
CA ILE A 123 12.61 4.28 -10.07
C ILE A 123 11.44 3.41 -10.56
N LYS A 124 11.69 2.12 -10.78
CA LYS A 124 10.64 1.17 -11.19
C LYS A 124 9.57 1.02 -10.11
N TYR A 125 9.98 0.96 -8.85
CA TYR A 125 9.09 0.94 -7.71
C TYR A 125 8.13 2.13 -7.73
N GLU A 126 8.62 3.37 -7.88
CA GLU A 126 7.76 4.56 -7.83
C GLU A 126 6.70 4.56 -8.94
N ARG A 127 7.08 4.08 -10.14
CA ARG A 127 6.14 3.92 -11.26
C ARG A 127 5.07 2.87 -10.95
N ASN A 128 5.47 1.73 -10.40
CA ASN A 128 4.55 0.66 -10.02
C ASN A 128 3.61 1.09 -8.89
N MET A 129 4.14 1.78 -7.88
CA MET A 129 3.38 2.25 -6.73
C MET A 129 2.26 3.21 -7.15
N LYS A 130 2.54 4.13 -8.08
CA LYS A 130 1.52 5.02 -8.64
C LYS A 130 0.39 4.25 -9.35
N LYS A 131 0.74 3.20 -10.11
CA LYS A 131 -0.24 2.34 -10.77
C LYS A 131 -1.09 1.58 -9.74
N ASP A 132 -0.46 1.08 -8.69
CA ASP A 132 -1.14 0.31 -7.65
C ASP A 132 -2.05 1.20 -6.79
N PHE A 133 -1.67 2.46 -6.50
CA PHE A 133 -2.56 3.45 -5.87
C PHE A 133 -3.79 3.74 -6.73
N SER A 134 -3.63 3.87 -8.05
CA SER A 134 -4.77 4.06 -8.95
C SER A 134 -5.73 2.85 -8.91
N ALA A 135 -5.19 1.63 -8.88
CA ALA A 135 -5.99 0.41 -8.75
C ALA A 135 -6.71 0.33 -7.39
N TYR A 136 -6.03 0.69 -6.29
CA TYR A 136 -6.64 0.78 -4.97
C TYR A 136 -7.77 1.80 -4.94
N ASN A 137 -7.56 3.00 -5.47
CA ASN A 137 -8.58 4.05 -5.54
C ASN A 137 -9.82 3.61 -6.33
N ALA A 138 -9.64 2.90 -7.45
CA ALA A 138 -10.77 2.33 -8.20
C ALA A 138 -11.56 1.29 -7.36
N ALA A 139 -10.86 0.46 -6.58
CA ALA A 139 -11.48 -0.48 -5.66
C ALA A 139 -12.21 0.24 -4.50
N VAL A 140 -11.63 1.30 -3.94
CA VAL A 140 -12.27 2.16 -2.92
C VAL A 140 -13.52 2.82 -3.47
N GLN A 141 -13.50 3.33 -4.70
CA GLN A 141 -14.69 3.92 -5.33
C GLN A 141 -15.82 2.89 -5.46
N SER A 142 -15.49 1.68 -5.92
CA SER A 142 -16.44 0.57 -6.03
C SER A 142 -17.02 0.19 -4.65
N TRP A 143 -16.16 0.10 -3.64
CA TRP A 143 -16.56 -0.15 -2.25
C TRP A 143 -17.48 0.96 -1.71
N ASN A 144 -17.12 2.21 -1.91
CA ASN A 144 -17.90 3.36 -1.46
C ASN A 144 -19.27 3.44 -2.15
N MET A 145 -19.34 3.05 -3.43
CA MET A 145 -20.60 2.92 -4.15
C MET A 145 -21.47 1.79 -3.58
N PHE A 146 -20.88 0.63 -3.31
CA PHE A 146 -21.57 -0.48 -2.64
C PHE A 146 -22.10 -0.06 -1.25
N VAL A 147 -21.28 0.59 -0.42
CA VAL A 147 -21.68 1.10 0.90
C VAL A 147 -22.79 2.14 0.76
N LYS A 148 -22.74 3.02 -0.24
CA LYS A 148 -23.81 3.99 -0.50
C LYS A 148 -25.14 3.29 -0.81
N ILE A 149 -25.13 2.29 -1.70
CA ILE A 149 -26.32 1.50 -2.04
C ILE A 149 -26.84 0.75 -0.80
N LYS A 150 -25.95 0.10 -0.03
CA LYS A 150 -26.29 -0.56 1.23
C LYS A 150 -26.99 0.38 2.20
N ASN A 151 -26.49 1.60 2.36
CA ASN A 151 -27.04 2.54 3.34
C ASN A 151 -28.44 3.06 2.97
N PHE A 152 -28.92 2.84 1.74
CA PHE A 152 -30.32 3.10 1.36
C PHE A 152 -31.27 1.95 1.73
N THR A 153 -30.77 0.87 2.33
CA THR A 153 -31.55 -0.34 2.61
C THR A 153 -31.60 -0.61 4.10
N LEU A 154 -32.61 -1.37 4.57
CA LEU A 154 -32.76 -1.76 5.97
C LEU A 154 -31.54 -2.54 6.50
N ILE A 155 -30.83 -3.24 5.63
CA ILE A 155 -29.56 -3.92 5.95
C ILE A 155 -28.45 -2.91 6.28
N GLY A 156 -28.50 -1.71 5.72
CA GLY A 156 -27.56 -0.62 5.98
C GLY A 156 -27.45 -0.22 7.44
N LEU A 157 -28.55 -0.36 8.18
CA LEU A 157 -28.65 -0.10 9.62
C LEU A 157 -28.00 -1.18 10.49
N LEU A 158 -27.97 -2.43 10.02
CA LEU A 158 -27.58 -3.59 10.83
C LEU A 158 -26.18 -4.13 10.50
N LEU A 159 -25.72 -4.01 9.25
CA LEU A 159 -24.50 -4.67 8.80
C LEU A 159 -23.31 -3.72 8.65
N PRO A 160 -22.10 -4.15 9.06
CA PRO A 160 -20.90 -3.32 9.06
C PRO A 160 -20.40 -2.99 7.65
N GLY A 161 -19.71 -1.85 7.50
CA GLY A 161 -19.10 -1.42 6.24
C GLY A 161 -19.10 0.10 6.09
N GLY A 162 -18.03 0.74 6.57
CA GLY A 162 -17.83 2.18 6.44
C GLY A 162 -17.23 2.57 5.09
N LYS A 163 -17.37 3.85 4.71
CA LYS A 163 -16.63 4.41 3.58
C LYS A 163 -15.13 4.37 3.86
N LYS A 164 -14.33 4.25 2.81
CA LYS A 164 -12.87 4.39 2.84
C LYS A 164 -12.41 5.63 2.07
N GLU A 165 -11.28 6.18 2.47
CA GLU A 165 -10.69 7.37 1.85
C GLU A 165 -9.85 7.01 0.62
N LEU A 166 -9.81 7.92 -0.36
CA LEU A 166 -8.91 7.79 -1.51
C LEU A 166 -7.49 8.22 -1.11
N ILE A 167 -6.50 7.71 -1.84
CA ILE A 167 -5.07 7.98 -1.63
C ILE A 167 -4.50 8.83 -2.77
#